data_AF-A0A6I2Y013-F1
#
_entry.id   AF-A0A6I2Y013-F1
#
_cell.length_a   1.000
_cell.length_b   1.000
_cell.length_c   1.000
_cell.angle_alpha   90.00
_cell.angle_beta   90.00
_cell.angle_gamma   90.00
#
_symmetry.space_group_name_H-M   'P 1'
#
loop_
_entity.id
_entity.type
_entity.pdbx_description
1 polymer ?
#
loop_
_entity_poly.entity_id
_entity_poly.type
_entity_poly.pdbx_seq_one_letter_code
_entity_poly.pdbx_strand_id
1 'polypeptide(L)'
;MTAIRIRELPDQWLADLGRSSRGSAPRVLMDFLLAHPVLSAADAEDVLGSGTTVVHTAIERHEAAGILRPLLDELADLDARIQRRARSA
;
A
#
# COMPACT_ATOMS: atom_id res chain seq x y z
N MET A 1 -2.03 15.70 -21.52
CA MET A 1 -2.53 14.32 -21.62
C MET A 1 -2.52 13.69 -20.22
N THR A 2 -3.27 14.24 -19.27
CA THR A 2 -2.83 14.13 -17.85
C THR A 2 -3.92 13.83 -16.80
N ALA A 3 -5.20 13.95 -17.10
CA ALA A 3 -6.27 13.62 -16.13
C ALA A 3 -6.93 12.25 -16.35
N ILE A 4 -6.88 11.71 -17.57
CA ILE A 4 -7.57 10.47 -17.95
C ILE A 4 -6.99 9.25 -17.23
N ARG A 5 -5.68 9.22 -16.96
CA ARG A 5 -5.02 8.08 -16.31
C ARG A 5 -5.46 7.83 -14.88
N ILE A 6 -5.81 8.87 -14.11
CA ILE A 6 -6.18 8.69 -12.70
C ILE A 6 -7.53 7.97 -12.56
N ARG A 7 -8.47 8.22 -13.50
CA ARG A 7 -9.80 7.58 -13.46
C ARG A 7 -9.75 6.08 -13.74
N GLU A 8 -8.71 5.62 -14.45
CA GLU A 8 -8.53 4.23 -14.86
C GLU A 8 -7.74 3.42 -13.81
N LEU A 9 -7.06 4.09 -12.87
CA LEU A 9 -6.25 3.44 -11.83
C LEU A 9 -7.00 2.39 -11.00
N PRO A 10 -8.26 2.63 -10.55
CA PRO A 10 -8.98 1.62 -9.77
C PRO A 10 -9.12 0.30 -10.53
N ASP A 11 -9.52 0.36 -11.80
CA ASP A 11 -9.72 -0.83 -12.62
C ASP A 11 -8.40 -1.55 -12.89
N GLN A 12 -7.33 -0.80 -13.13
CA GLN A 12 -5.99 -1.35 -13.32
C GLN A 12 -5.48 -2.04 -12.05
N TRP A 13 -5.58 -1.39 -10.90
CA TRP A 13 -5.15 -1.96 -9.62
C TRP A 13 -5.94 -3.21 -9.24
N LEU A 14 -7.23 -3.27 -9.60
CA LEU A 14 -8.03 -4.46 -9.42
C LEU A 14 -7.58 -5.62 -10.32
N ALA A 15 -7.14 -5.32 -11.54
CA ALA A 15 -6.53 -6.33 -12.41
C ALA A 15 -5.19 -6.81 -11.83
N ASP A 16 -4.36 -5.90 -11.32
CA ASP A 16 -3.04 -6.20 -10.75
C ASP A 16 -3.12 -7.03 -9.46
N LEU A 17 -4.13 -6.79 -8.61
CA LEU A 17 -4.42 -7.64 -7.45
C LEU A 17 -4.80 -9.08 -7.82
N GLY A 18 -5.21 -9.33 -9.07
CA GLY A 18 -5.68 -10.62 -9.55
C GLY A 18 -7.04 -11.04 -8.97
N ARG A 19 -7.39 -12.33 -9.11
CA ARG A 19 -8.68 -12.85 -8.63
C ARG A 19 -8.82 -12.65 -7.11
N SER A 20 -9.71 -11.76 -6.74
CA SER A 20 -10.09 -11.45 -5.36
C SER A 20 -11.61 -11.42 -5.29
N SER A 21 -12.20 -12.21 -4.38
CA SER A 21 -13.65 -12.19 -4.16
C SER A 21 -14.08 -10.82 -3.61
N ARG A 22 -15.34 -10.46 -3.88
CA ARG A 22 -15.95 -9.29 -3.22
C ARG A 22 -15.93 -9.53 -1.70
N GLY A 23 -15.44 -8.54 -0.95
CA GLY A 23 -15.28 -8.63 0.51
C GLY A 23 -14.00 -9.34 0.99
N SER A 24 -13.10 -9.77 0.11
CA SER A 24 -11.78 -10.22 0.55
C SER A 24 -10.98 -9.07 1.16
N ALA A 25 -10.10 -9.38 2.12
CA ALA A 25 -9.27 -8.36 2.76
C ALA A 25 -8.49 -7.48 1.75
N PRO A 26 -7.85 -8.05 0.70
CA PRO A 26 -7.22 -7.24 -0.33
C PRO A 26 -8.20 -6.30 -1.06
N ARG A 27 -9.43 -6.76 -1.33
CA ARG A 27 -10.42 -5.94 -2.03
C ARG A 27 -10.95 -4.81 -1.16
N VAL A 28 -11.20 -5.08 0.11
CA VAL A 28 -11.70 -4.08 1.06
C VAL A 28 -10.65 -2.98 1.29
N LEU A 29 -9.38 -3.35 1.46
CA LEU A 29 -8.31 -2.36 1.59
C LEU A 29 -8.13 -1.51 0.32
N MET A 30 -8.23 -2.12 -0.86
CA MET A 30 -8.21 -1.37 -2.13
C MET A 30 -9.32 -0.32 -2.18
N ASP A 31 -10.56 -0.72 -1.89
CA ASP A 31 -11.71 0.18 -1.93
C ASP A 31 -11.54 1.32 -0.89
N PHE A 32 -10.95 1.03 0.28
CA PHE A 32 -10.61 2.04 1.28
C PHE A 32 -9.52 3.02 0.80
N LEU A 33 -8.47 2.52 0.15
CA LEU A 33 -7.33 3.31 -0.35
C LEU A 33 -7.73 4.35 -1.40
N LEU A 34 -8.78 4.08 -2.18
CA LEU A 34 -9.32 5.05 -3.14
C LEU A 34 -9.88 6.31 -2.47
N ALA A 35 -10.35 6.19 -1.23
CA ALA A 35 -10.81 7.32 -0.42
C ALA A 35 -9.72 7.84 0.53
N HIS A 36 -8.83 6.95 1.00
CA HIS A 36 -7.82 7.21 2.02
C HIS A 36 -6.44 6.73 1.52
N PRO A 37 -5.69 7.56 0.79
CA PRO A 37 -4.47 7.12 0.08
C PRO A 37 -3.27 6.83 1.00
N VAL A 38 -3.45 6.98 2.31
CA VAL A 38 -2.45 6.65 3.34
C VAL A 38 -3.16 5.80 4.37
N LEU A 39 -2.60 4.64 4.70
CA LEU A 39 -3.08 3.81 5.80
C LEU A 39 -1.92 3.33 6.68
N SER A 40 -2.20 3.14 7.95
CA SER A 40 -1.38 2.37 8.87
C SER A 40 -1.89 0.93 9.00
N ALA A 41 -1.09 0.03 9.59
CA ALA A 41 -1.54 -1.33 9.90
C ALA A 41 -2.75 -1.34 10.86
N ALA A 42 -2.81 -0.39 11.79
CA ALA A 42 -3.95 -0.23 12.70
C ALA A 42 -5.22 0.17 11.94
N ASP A 43 -5.12 1.09 10.97
CA ASP A 43 -6.27 1.45 10.12
C ASP A 43 -6.77 0.23 9.33
N ALA A 44 -5.86 -0.61 8.83
CA ALA A 44 -6.24 -1.85 8.16
C ALA A 44 -6.92 -2.86 9.08
N GLU A 45 -6.47 -3.00 10.33
CA GLU A 45 -7.11 -3.85 11.33
C GLU A 45 -8.55 -3.39 11.58
N ASP A 46 -8.75 -2.08 11.78
CA ASP A 46 -10.06 -1.48 12.01
C ASP A 46 -11.00 -1.65 10.81
N VAL A 47 -10.51 -1.38 9.59
CA VAL A 47 -11.31 -1.48 8.36
C VAL A 47 -11.68 -2.92 8.04
N LEU A 48 -10.78 -3.87 8.28
CA LEU A 48 -11.00 -5.28 7.98
C LEU A 48 -11.73 -6.03 9.09
N GLY A 49 -11.76 -5.50 10.32
CA GLY A 49 -12.26 -6.22 11.49
C GLY A 49 -11.60 -7.59 11.68
N SER A 50 -10.35 -7.72 11.22
CA SER A 50 -9.64 -8.99 11.06
C SER A 50 -8.33 -8.97 11.84
N GLY A 51 -7.82 -10.16 12.18
CA GLY A 51 -6.56 -10.28 12.92
C GLY A 51 -5.34 -9.82 12.12
N THR A 52 -4.31 -9.40 12.85
CA THR A 52 -3.02 -8.87 12.35
C THR A 52 -2.42 -9.68 11.20
N THR A 53 -2.45 -11.01 11.24
CA THR A 53 -1.93 -11.87 10.15
C THR A 53 -2.65 -11.62 8.82
N VAL A 54 -3.99 -11.53 8.83
CA VAL A 54 -4.80 -11.30 7.62
C VAL A 54 -4.51 -9.92 7.05
N VAL A 55 -4.37 -8.94 7.94
CA VAL A 55 -4.02 -7.56 7.59
C VAL A 55 -2.65 -7.49 6.90
N HIS A 56 -1.61 -8.06 7.49
CA HIS A 56 -0.28 -8.06 6.90
C HIS A 56 -0.24 -8.77 5.55
N THR A 57 -0.88 -9.93 5.42
CA THR A 57 -0.99 -10.62 4.13
C THR A 57 -1.72 -9.78 3.07
N ALA A 58 -2.75 -9.04 3.46
CA ALA A 58 -3.44 -8.14 2.55
C ALA A 58 -2.54 -6.97 2.13
N ILE A 59 -1.78 -6.38 3.05
CA ILE A 59 -0.81 -5.30 2.78
C ILE A 59 0.31 -5.79 1.85
N GLU A 60 0.93 -6.93 2.17
CA GLU A 60 1.99 -7.55 1.36
C GLU A 60 1.52 -7.82 -0.07
N ARG A 61 0.25 -8.21 -0.25
CA ARG A 61 -0.30 -8.43 -1.60
C ARG A 61 -0.43 -7.14 -2.41
N HIS A 62 -0.76 -6.02 -1.77
CA HIS A 62 -0.80 -4.72 -2.45
C HIS A 62 0.60 -4.21 -2.77
N GLU A 63 1.57 -4.44 -1.89
CA GLU A 63 2.97 -4.12 -2.13
C GLU A 63 3.53 -4.94 -3.29
N ALA A 64 3.28 -6.26 -3.30
CA ALA A 64 3.71 -7.14 -4.38
C ALA A 64 3.08 -6.78 -5.73
N ALA A 65 1.86 -6.24 -5.72
CA ALA A 65 1.19 -5.72 -6.91
C ALA A 65 1.58 -4.26 -7.26
N GLY A 66 2.49 -3.64 -6.50
CA GLY A 66 3.02 -2.29 -6.74
C GLY A 66 2.03 -1.15 -6.46
N ILE A 67 0.92 -1.45 -5.77
CA ILE A 67 -0.12 -0.47 -5.40
C ILE A 67 0.31 0.31 -4.15
N LEU A 68 0.86 -0.40 -3.17
CA LEU A 68 1.38 0.19 -1.95
C LEU A 68 2.90 0.20 -1.95
N ARG A 69 3.46 1.19 -1.27
CA ARG A 69 4.86 1.24 -0.90
C ARG A 69 4.96 1.60 0.58
N PRO A 70 5.67 0.81 1.40
CA PRO A 70 5.90 1.16 2.79
C PRO A 70 6.68 2.47 2.91
N LEU A 71 6.20 3.37 3.78
CA LEU A 71 6.90 4.64 4.05
C LEU A 71 8.19 4.43 4.86
N LEU A 72 8.25 3.36 5.67
CA LEU A 72 9.37 3.08 6.56
C LEU A 72 10.68 2.79 5.80
N ASP A 73 10.60 2.22 4.60
CA ASP A 73 11.79 1.93 3.78
C ASP A 73 12.46 3.22 3.29
N GLU A 74 11.67 4.27 3.03
CA GLU A 74 12.20 5.58 2.63
C GLU A 74 12.90 6.28 3.81
N LEU A 75 12.39 6.10 5.03
CA LEU A 75 13.03 6.61 6.25
C LEU A 75 14.35 5.89 6.53
N ALA A 76 14.40 4.57 6.33
CA ALA A 76 15.63 3.80 6.47
C ALA A 76 16.70 4.20 5.43
N ASP A 77 16.31 4.40 4.16
CA ASP A 77 17.26 4.90 3.14
C ASP A 77 17.72 6.34 3.44
N LEU A 78 16.81 7.20 3.93
CA LEU A 78 17.14 8.56 4.35
C LEU A 78 18.20 8.55 5.46
N ASP A 79 18.01 7.72 6.49
CA ASP A 79 18.99 7.55 7.56
C ASP A 79 20.34 7.07 7.02
N ALA A 80 20.35 6.08 6.13
CA ALA A 80 21.57 5.60 5.48
C ALA A 80 22.27 6.69 4.63
N ARG A 81 21.50 7.58 3.99
CA ARG A 81 22.03 8.72 3.21
C ARG A 81 22.63 9.79 4.12
N ILE A 82 22.00 10.09 5.24
CA ILE A 82 22.51 11.03 6.25
C ILE A 82 23.85 10.52 6.80
N GLN A 83 23.94 9.23 7.15
CA GLN A 83 25.17 8.61 7.66
C GLN A 83 26.33 8.63 6.64
N ARG A 84 26.04 8.38 5.35
CA ARG A 84 27.06 8.46 4.28
C ARG A 84 27.63 9.86 4.11
N ARG A 85 26.79 10.89 4.20
CA ARG A 85 27.22 12.29 4.09
C ARG A 85 28.07 12.71 5.28
N ALA A 86 27.73 12.25 6.49
CA ALA A 86 28.51 12.53 7.70
C ALA A 86 29.91 11.88 7.69
N ARG A 87 30.09 10.76 6.99
CA ARG A 87 31.39 10.06 6.89
C ARG A 87 32.33 10.61 5.80
N SER A 88 31.79 11.42 4.89
CA SER A 88 32.53 11.96 3.74
C SER A 88 33.00 13.41 3.95
N ALA A 89 32.78 13.96 5.15
CA ALA A 89 33.17 15.30 5.59
C ALA A 89 34.22 15.18 6.70
#